data_AF-A0A8S8Z7V3-F1
#
_entry.id   AF-A0A8S8Z7V3-F1
#
_cell.length_a   1.000
_cell.length_b   1.000
_cell.length_c   1.000
_cell.angle_alpha   90.00
_cell.angle_beta   90.00
_cell.angle_gamma   90.00
#
_symmetry.space_group_name_H-M   'P 1'
#
loop_
_entity.id
_entity.type
_entity.pdbx_description
1 polymer ?
#
loop_
_entity_poly.entity_id
_entity_poly.type
_entity_poly.pdbx_seq_one_letter_code
_entity_poly.pdbx_strand_id
1 'polypeptide(L)'
;MHPDVSTGGGLTGSRDGDSVLCGGNVVLTVSEGAVRKYIEITRDVIEKYGVDDYTKQRVEWMTESVDSLFNDDTVTVMTINDFV
;
A
#
# COMPACT_ATOMS: atom_id res chain seq x y z
N MET A 1 35.09 8.67 3.79
CA MET A 1 33.65 8.94 3.93
C MET A 1 32.97 8.69 2.59
N HIS A 2 32.23 7.59 2.46
CA HIS A 2 31.22 7.39 1.41
C HIS A 2 29.88 7.26 2.14
N PRO A 3 28.80 7.94 1.71
CA PRO A 3 27.49 7.73 2.31
C PRO A 3 26.82 6.49 1.70
N ASP A 4 26.53 5.49 2.53
CA ASP A 4 25.64 4.38 2.21
C ASP A 4 24.21 4.94 2.10
N VAL A 5 23.66 4.92 0.88
CA VAL A 5 22.24 5.18 0.64
C VAL A 5 21.48 3.87 0.83
N SER A 6 20.51 3.91 1.74
CA SER A 6 19.63 2.80 2.12
C SER A 6 18.94 2.19 0.90
N THR A 7 19.26 0.92 0.61
CA THR A 7 18.61 0.11 -0.43
C THR A 7 17.25 -0.35 0.08
N GLY A 8 16.18 0.37 -0.30
CA GLY A 8 14.82 -0.15 -0.23
C GLY A 8 14.70 -1.40 -1.10
N GLY A 9 14.07 -2.46 -0.57
CA GLY A 9 13.96 -3.77 -1.20
C GLY A 9 13.26 -3.71 -2.57
N GLY A 10 14.06 -3.74 -3.64
CA GLY A 10 13.59 -3.89 -5.01
C GLY A 10 13.43 -5.37 -5.38
N LEU A 11 12.35 -5.67 -6.09
CA LEU A 11 12.07 -6.94 -6.74
C LEU A 11 12.90 -7.08 -8.03
N THR A 12 14.04 -7.76 -7.94
CA THR A 12 14.92 -8.02 -9.09
C THR A 12 14.47 -9.27 -9.83
N GLY A 13 13.84 -9.10 -11.00
CA GLY A 13 13.48 -10.22 -11.87
C GLY A 13 14.65 -10.66 -12.74
N SER A 14 15.29 -11.79 -12.43
CA SER A 14 16.26 -12.44 -13.33
C SER A 14 15.53 -13.39 -14.28
N ARG A 15 15.60 -13.13 -15.58
CA ARG A 15 15.33 -14.11 -16.64
C ARG A 15 16.40 -13.98 -17.72
N ASP A 16 17.30 -14.97 -17.75
CA ASP A 16 18.27 -15.17 -18.82
C ASP A 16 17.56 -15.49 -20.15
N GLY A 17 17.85 -14.73 -21.20
CA GLY A 17 17.32 -14.99 -22.54
C GLY A 17 17.19 -13.74 -23.41
N ASP A 18 18.29 -13.39 -24.07
CA ASP A 18 18.43 -12.55 -25.27
C ASP A 18 17.60 -11.24 -25.37
N SER A 19 18.28 -10.12 -25.09
CA SER A 19 17.97 -8.75 -25.55
C SER A 19 16.69 -8.03 -25.06
N VAL A 20 16.44 -8.00 -23.75
CA VAL A 20 15.76 -6.84 -23.11
C VAL A 20 16.44 -6.56 -21.77
N LEU A 21 17.42 -5.65 -21.78
CA LEU A 21 18.18 -5.26 -20.59
C LEU A 21 17.33 -4.37 -19.66
N CYS A 22 16.41 -4.97 -18.92
CA CYS A 22 15.68 -4.31 -17.83
C CYS A 22 16.37 -4.60 -16.49
N GLY A 23 17.40 -3.82 -16.16
CA GLY A 23 18.13 -3.88 -14.87
C GLY A 23 17.75 -2.76 -13.89
N GLY A 24 16.64 -2.06 -14.13
CA GLY A 24 16.19 -0.92 -13.33
C GLY A 24 15.22 -1.31 -12.21
N ASN A 25 14.96 -0.38 -11.29
CA ASN A 25 13.96 -0.57 -10.25
C ASN A 25 12.56 -0.70 -10.87
N VAL A 26 11.84 -1.77 -10.52
CA VAL A 26 10.48 -1.99 -11.01
C VAL A 26 9.52 -1.20 -10.10
N VAL A 27 8.81 -0.26 -10.71
CA VAL A 27 7.77 0.51 -10.03
C VAL A 27 6.41 -0.15 -10.18
N LEU A 28 5.56 -0.01 -9.17
CA LEU A 28 4.17 -0.45 -9.25
C LEU A 28 3.43 0.37 -10.31
N THR A 29 2.64 -0.30 -11.15
CA THR A 29 1.76 0.37 -12.12
C THR A 29 0.61 1.11 -11.43
N VAL A 30 0.22 0.66 -10.24
CA VAL A 30 -0.80 1.26 -9.39
C VAL A 30 -0.21 1.45 -8.00
N SER A 31 -0.23 2.69 -7.51
CA SER A 31 0.24 3.01 -6.15
C SER A 31 -0.88 2.85 -5.13
N GLU A 32 -0.51 2.57 -3.89
CA GLU A 32 -1.43 2.55 -2.74
C GLU A 32 -2.23 3.85 -2.64
N GLY A 33 -1.56 5.01 -2.79
CA GLY A 33 -2.21 6.32 -2.72
C GLY A 33 -3.31 6.51 -3.78
N ALA A 34 -3.18 5.90 -4.96
CA ALA A 34 -4.22 5.93 -5.98
C ALA A 34 -5.48 5.15 -5.56
N VAL A 35 -5.33 4.13 -4.70
CA VAL A 35 -6.43 3.32 -4.16
C VAL A 35 -7.03 3.99 -2.92
N ARG A 36 -6.21 4.33 -1.91
CA ARG A 36 -6.67 4.88 -0.63
C ARG A 36 -7.49 6.16 -0.77
N LYS A 37 -7.13 7.03 -1.71
CA LYS A 37 -7.85 8.29 -1.99
C LYS A 37 -9.36 8.09 -2.18
N TYR A 38 -9.77 7.02 -2.85
CA TYR A 38 -11.19 6.82 -3.16
C TYR A 38 -11.96 6.15 -2.03
N ILE A 39 -11.28 5.47 -1.10
CA ILE A 39 -11.92 4.88 0.08
C ILE A 39 -12.46 6.00 0.97
N GLU A 40 -11.65 7.03 1.24
CA GLU A 40 -12.05 8.19 2.03
C GLU A 40 -13.26 8.90 1.40
N ILE A 41 -13.18 9.22 0.10
CA ILE A 41 -14.28 9.86 -0.63
C ILE A 41 -15.55 9.02 -0.59
N THR A 42 -15.43 7.69 -0.70
CA THR A 42 -16.59 6.78 -0.66
C THR A 42 -17.27 6.82 0.71
N ARG A 43 -16.50 6.84 1.80
CA ARG A 43 -17.03 6.93 3.17
C ARG A 43 -17.77 8.26 3.39
N ASP A 44 -17.19 9.37 2.94
CA ASP A 44 -17.82 10.70 3.04
C ASP A 44 -19.15 10.77 2.30
N VAL A 45 -19.22 10.18 1.09
CA VAL A 45 -20.44 10.12 0.29
C VAL A 45 -21.51 9.27 0.98
N ILE A 46 -21.11 8.12 1.54
CA ILE A 46 -22.01 7.24 2.30
C ILE A 46 -22.55 7.94 3.55
N GLU A 47 -21.71 8.64 4.30
CA GLU A 47 -22.14 9.38 5.50
C GLU A 47 -23.09 10.53 5.15
N LYS A 48 -22.79 11.24 4.06
CA LYS A 48 -23.56 12.42 3.65
C LYS A 48 -24.93 12.10 3.03
N TYR A 49 -25.01 11.06 2.21
CA TYR A 49 -26.20 10.78 1.40
C TYR A 49 -26.90 9.48 1.78
N GLY A 50 -26.26 8.61 2.56
CA GLY A 50 -26.77 7.30 2.92
C GLY A 50 -26.69 6.29 1.77
N VAL A 51 -26.58 5.02 2.13
CA VAL A 51 -26.73 3.86 1.24
C VAL A 51 -27.41 2.75 2.03
N ASP A 52 -27.82 1.67 1.37
CA ASP A 52 -28.34 0.49 2.06
C ASP A 52 -27.27 -0.19 2.93
N ASP A 53 -27.71 -0.93 3.94
CA ASP A 53 -26.83 -1.56 4.92
C ASP A 53 -25.84 -2.56 4.29
N TYR A 54 -26.25 -3.26 3.23
CA TYR A 54 -25.37 -4.18 2.52
C TYR A 54 -24.24 -3.44 1.81
N THR A 55 -24.55 -2.34 1.13
CA THR A 55 -23.53 -1.48 0.50
C THR A 55 -22.60 -0.86 1.54
N LYS A 56 -23.13 -0.44 2.69
CA LYS A 56 -22.30 0.10 3.79
C LYS A 56 -21.30 -0.93 4.32
N GLN A 57 -21.77 -2.12 4.68
CA GLN A 57 -20.93 -3.22 5.18
C GLN A 57 -19.89 -3.64 4.14
N ARG A 58 -20.27 -3.68 2.86
CA ARG A 58 -19.35 -4.02 1.77
C ARG A 58 -18.19 -3.02 1.66
N VAL A 59 -18.46 -1.73 1.82
CA VAL A 59 -17.41 -0.71 1.80
C VAL A 59 -16.51 -0.81 3.03
N GLU A 60 -17.05 -1.12 4.20
CA GLU A 60 -16.26 -1.41 5.41
C GLU A 60 -15.30 -2.60 5.17
N TRP A 61 -15.79 -3.75 4.72
CA TRP A 61 -14.92 -4.91 4.43
C TRP A 61 -13.89 -4.64 3.34
N MET A 62 -14.25 -3.88 2.31
CA MET A 62 -13.29 -3.49 1.27
C MET A 62 -12.19 -2.59 1.84
N THR A 63 -12.53 -1.70 2.77
CA THR A 63 -11.57 -0.83 3.46
C THR A 63 -10.60 -1.65 4.29
N GLU A 64 -11.11 -2.57 5.11
CA GLU A 64 -10.29 -3.49 5.93
C GLU A 64 -9.38 -4.37 5.07
N SER A 65 -9.90 -4.86 3.94
CA SER A 65 -9.11 -5.66 3.00
C SER A 65 -7.96 -4.85 2.40
N VAL A 66 -8.22 -3.59 2.01
CA VAL A 66 -7.18 -2.71 1.48
C VAL A 66 -6.15 -2.37 2.55
N ASP A 67 -6.57 -2.07 3.77
CA ASP A 67 -5.66 -1.79 4.88
C ASP A 67 -4.81 -3.01 5.24
N SER A 68 -5.35 -4.22 5.17
CA SER A 68 -4.58 -5.45 5.37
C SER A 68 -3.59 -5.72 4.24
N LEU A 69 -3.94 -5.39 2.98
CA LEU A 69 -3.06 -5.59 1.83
C LEU A 69 -1.85 -4.66 1.84
N PHE A 70 -1.99 -3.46 2.41
CA PHE A 70 -0.93 -2.44 2.45
C PHE A 70 -0.29 -2.26 3.83
N ASN A 71 -0.82 -2.88 4.89
CA ASN A 71 -0.10 -2.98 6.16
C ASN A 71 1.04 -3.99 6.04
N ASP A 72 2.22 -3.61 6.53
CA ASP A 72 3.36 -4.50 6.65
C ASP A 72 3.48 -4.95 8.11
N ASP A 73 3.03 -6.18 8.40
CA ASP A 73 3.12 -6.79 9.73
C ASP A 73 4.57 -6.99 10.21
N THR A 74 5.58 -6.78 9.36
CA THR A 74 7.00 -6.84 9.71
C THR A 74 7.60 -5.50 10.16
N VAL A 75 6.90 -4.38 9.92
CA VAL A 75 7.34 -3.04 10.34
C VAL A 75 6.69 -2.67 11.68
N THR A 76 7.33 -3.06 12.78
CA THR A 76 7.02 -2.53 14.12
C THR A 76 7.72 -1.19 14.29
N VAL A 77 7.02 -0.08 14.04
CA VAL A 77 7.48 1.25 14.46
C VAL A 77 7.28 1.36 15.97
N MET A 78 8.29 1.00 16.75
CA MET A 78 8.29 1.23 18.18
C MET A 78 8.77 2.66 18.46
N THR A 79 7.96 3.43 19.18
CA THR A 79 8.32 4.75 19.70
C THR A 79 8.86 4.63 21.12
N ILE A 80 9.67 5.60 21.56
CA ILE A 80 10.27 5.58 22.90
C ILE A 80 9.22 5.52 24.04
N ASN A 81 8.00 5.97 23.76
CA ASN A 81 6.88 5.93 24.69
C ASN A 81 6.28 4.53 24.85
N ASP A 82 6.62 3.59 23.98
CA ASP A 82 6.15 2.20 24.08
C ASP A 82 6.96 1.38 25.11
N PHE A 83 7.99 1.99 25.72
CA PHE A 83 8.91 1.36 26.66
C PHE A 83 8.90 1.97 28.07
N VAL A 84 8.05 2.96 28.34
CA VAL A 84 7.98 3.67 29.64
C VAL A 84 6.59 3.56 30.25
#